data_AF-A0A4U9RVJ1-F1
#
_entry.id   AF-A0A4U9RVJ1-F1
#
_cell.length_a   1.000
_cell.length_b   1.000
_cell.length_c   1.000
_cell.angle_alpha   90.00
_cell.angle_beta   90.00
_cell.angle_gamma   90.00
#
_symmetry.space_group_name_H-M   'P 1'
#
loop_
_entity.id
_entity.type
_entity.pdbx_description
1 polymer ?
#
loop_
_entity_poly.entity_id
_entity_poly.type
_entity_poly.pdbx_seq_one_letter_code
_entity_poly.pdbx_strand_id
1 'polypeptide(L)'
;MQIFIIVNLKGIIKLFKNYRETWLHKLCFSLLVLYIKMNLGILIRIGVLQMSIEKLTEAIQQFNQERDWDKFHNLKDLAISISLESSELLECFQWKEVDYKSLNEEDKLKLKEEIADVAIYLLMFCNKANINLEEAIEEKIKKNSIKYPVDKFKGSSKKYNEI
;
A
#
# COMPACT_ATOMS: atom_id res chain seq x y z
N MET A 1 -19.05 21.38 12.67
CA MET A 1 -18.76 22.37 11.61
C MET A 1 -17.51 22.01 10.80
N GLN A 2 -17.32 20.72 10.47
CA GLN A 2 -16.16 20.21 9.69
C GLN A 2 -16.56 19.24 8.56
N ILE A 3 -17.85 18.93 8.43
CA ILE A 3 -18.39 18.08 7.35
C ILE A 3 -18.61 18.89 6.05
N PHE A 4 -18.47 20.23 6.10
CA PHE A 4 -18.81 21.12 4.99
C PHE A 4 -17.65 21.44 4.03
N ILE A 5 -16.44 20.88 4.23
CA ILE A 5 -15.29 21.16 3.35
C ILE A 5 -15.12 20.10 2.25
N ILE A 6 -15.78 18.94 2.35
CA ILE A 6 -15.86 17.97 1.25
C ILE A 6 -17.04 18.34 0.32
N VAL A 7 -17.14 19.61 -0.06
CA VAL A 7 -18.05 20.04 -1.12
C VAL A 7 -17.34 19.80 -2.45
N ASN A 8 -17.61 18.62 -2.99
CA ASN A 8 -17.84 18.41 -4.42
C ASN A 8 -16.73 18.88 -5.38
N LEU A 9 -15.54 18.26 -5.29
CA LEU A 9 -14.49 18.37 -6.32
C LEU A 9 -15.02 18.08 -7.73
N LYS A 10 -15.95 17.12 -7.89
CA LYS A 10 -16.60 16.82 -9.17
C LYS A 10 -17.45 18.00 -9.69
N GLY A 11 -18.10 18.75 -8.80
CA GLY A 11 -18.88 19.95 -9.12
C GLY A 11 -18.01 21.15 -9.49
N ILE A 12 -16.89 21.36 -8.78
CA ILE A 12 -15.93 22.42 -9.07
C ILE A 12 -15.27 22.18 -10.44
N ILE A 13 -14.84 20.95 -10.74
CA ILE A 13 -14.27 20.58 -12.05
C ILE A 13 -15.31 20.78 -13.17
N LYS A 14 -16.60 20.50 -12.90
CA LYS A 14 -17.69 20.70 -13.86
C LYS A 14 -17.99 22.18 -14.12
N LEU A 15 -17.84 23.06 -13.11
CA LEU A 15 -17.95 24.51 -13.25
C LEU A 15 -16.82 25.09 -14.13
N PHE A 16 -15.60 24.53 -14.05
CA PHE A 16 -14.47 24.98 -14.86
C PHE A 16 -14.52 24.50 -16.32
N LYS A 17 -15.15 23.36 -16.62
CA LYS A 17 -15.31 22.86 -18.02
C LYS A 17 -16.16 23.76 -18.93
N ASN A 18 -16.93 24.70 -18.37
CA ASN A 18 -17.86 25.55 -19.11
C ASN A 18 -17.35 26.99 -19.36
N TYR A 19 -16.13 27.32 -18.96
CA TYR A 19 -15.57 28.68 -19.06
C TYR A 19 -14.53 28.81 -20.17
N ARG A 20 -14.65 29.86 -21.00
CA ARG A 20 -13.74 30.13 -22.14
C ARG A 20 -12.28 30.25 -21.70
N GLU A 21 -11.42 29.58 -22.47
CA GLU A 21 -9.96 29.50 -22.35
C GLU A 21 -9.30 30.90 -22.34
N THR A 22 -8.95 31.41 -21.16
CA THR A 22 -8.02 32.53 -21.00
C THR A 22 -6.78 32.03 -20.26
N TRP A 23 -5.63 32.68 -20.46
CA TRP A 23 -4.38 32.33 -19.80
C TRP A 23 -4.51 32.35 -18.26
N LEU A 24 -5.31 33.29 -17.74
CA LEU A 24 -5.68 33.39 -16.32
C LEU A 24 -6.41 32.14 -15.81
N HIS A 25 -7.33 31.55 -16.59
CA HIS A 25 -8.03 30.32 -16.17
C HIS A 25 -7.08 29.13 -16.08
N LYS A 26 -6.16 28.97 -17.04
CA LYS A 26 -5.14 27.91 -16.98
C LYS A 26 -4.23 28.07 -15.77
N LEU A 27 -3.83 29.30 -15.46
CA LEU A 27 -3.03 29.61 -14.28
C LEU A 27 -3.78 29.29 -12.98
N CYS A 28 -5.03 29.76 -12.84
CA CYS A 28 -5.86 29.48 -11.67
C CYS A 28 -6.13 27.98 -11.48
N PHE A 29 -6.37 27.22 -12.56
CA PHE A 29 -6.58 25.78 -12.49
C PHE A 29 -5.29 25.06 -12.06
N SER A 30 -4.14 25.41 -12.63
CA SER A 30 -2.85 24.84 -12.21
C SER A 30 -2.52 25.12 -10.74
N LEU A 31 -2.77 26.34 -10.26
CA LEU A 31 -2.58 26.72 -8.85
C LEU A 31 -3.53 25.96 -7.92
N LEU A 32 -4.79 25.76 -8.33
CA LEU A 32 -5.76 24.97 -7.56
C LEU A 32 -5.34 23.50 -7.47
N VAL A 33 -4.89 22.91 -8.58
CA VAL A 33 -4.36 21.53 -8.60
C VAL A 33 -3.13 21.40 -7.70
N LEU A 34 -2.22 22.37 -7.74
CA LEU A 34 -1.03 22.40 -6.88
C LEU A 34 -1.41 22.50 -5.40
N TYR A 35 -2.34 23.39 -5.04
CA TYR A 35 -2.85 23.55 -3.68
C TYR A 35 -3.50 22.27 -3.16
N ILE A 36 -4.31 21.60 -3.99
CA ILE A 36 -4.92 20.31 -3.65
C ILE A 36 -3.83 19.25 -3.43
N LYS A 37 -2.85 19.12 -4.35
CA LYS A 37 -1.74 18.17 -4.21
C LYS A 37 -0.92 18.39 -2.93
N MET A 38 -0.61 19.65 -2.61
CA MET A 38 0.10 20.01 -1.37
C MET A 38 -0.70 19.64 -0.12
N ASN A 39 -1.99 19.99 -0.07
CA ASN A 39 -2.83 19.67 1.09
C ASN A 39 -3.06 18.16 1.24
N LEU A 40 -3.22 17.42 0.14
CA LEU A 40 -3.31 15.96 0.19
C LEU A 40 -2.03 15.33 0.78
N GLY A 41 -0.86 15.82 0.34
CA GLY A 41 0.43 15.36 0.87
C GLY A 41 0.58 15.62 2.37
N ILE A 42 0.10 16.77 2.85
CA ILE A 42 0.08 17.08 4.29
C ILE A 42 -0.88 16.14 5.03
N LEU A 43 -2.11 15.95 4.53
CA LEU A 43 -3.13 15.09 5.14
C LEU A 43 -2.71 13.62 5.24
N ILE A 44 -1.97 13.11 4.25
CA ILE A 44 -1.38 11.77 4.28
C ILE A 44 -0.27 11.71 5.35
N ARG A 45 0.61 12.71 5.41
CA ARG A 45 1.71 12.76 6.40
C ARG A 45 1.24 12.85 7.85
N ILE A 46 0.12 13.53 8.11
CA ILE A 46 -0.47 13.65 9.45
C ILE A 46 -1.43 12.49 9.79
N GLY A 47 -1.53 11.47 8.93
CA GLY A 47 -2.34 10.26 9.18
C GLY A 47 -3.85 10.45 9.08
N VAL A 48 -4.33 11.57 8.50
CA VAL A 48 -5.76 11.85 8.32
C VAL A 48 -6.32 11.16 7.08
N LEU A 49 -5.47 10.84 6.09
CA LEU A 49 -5.83 10.06 4.91
C LEU A 49 -4.86 8.89 4.72
N GLN A 50 -5.33 7.68 4.99
CA GLN A 50 -4.63 6.44 4.65
C GLN A 50 -4.82 6.14 3.15
N MET A 51 -3.77 5.67 2.46
CA MET A 51 -3.94 5.10 1.12
C MET A 51 -4.56 3.69 1.23
N SER A 52 -5.53 3.38 0.37
CA SER A 52 -6.06 2.03 0.26
C SER A 52 -5.16 1.13 -0.58
N ILE A 53 -5.36 -0.18 -0.48
CA ILE A 53 -4.62 -1.18 -1.27
C ILE A 53 -4.82 -0.95 -2.77
N GLU A 54 -6.01 -0.55 -3.21
CA GLU A 54 -6.26 -0.23 -4.62
C GLU A 54 -5.42 0.96 -5.08
N LYS A 55 -5.37 2.05 -4.30
CA LYS A 55 -4.56 3.22 -4.64
C LYS A 55 -3.06 2.92 -4.69
N LEU A 56 -2.58 2.05 -3.79
CA LEU A 56 -1.18 1.59 -3.83
C LEU A 56 -0.93 0.77 -5.09
N THR A 57 -1.84 -0.13 -5.44
CA THR A 57 -1.75 -0.97 -6.66
C THR A 57 -1.75 -0.11 -7.92
N GLU A 58 -2.63 0.89 -8.02
CA GLU A 58 -2.68 1.85 -9.12
C GLU A 58 -1.37 2.65 -9.24
N ALA A 59 -0.81 3.11 -8.12
CA ALA A 59 0.46 3.84 -8.12
C ALA A 59 1.63 2.96 -8.62
N ILE A 60 1.67 1.69 -8.20
CA ILE A 60 2.68 0.72 -8.65
C ILE A 60 2.53 0.43 -10.15
N GLN A 61 1.30 0.22 -10.63
CA GLN A 61 1.04 0.03 -12.06
C GLN A 61 1.50 1.23 -12.88
N GLN A 62 1.15 2.44 -12.46
CA GLN A 62 1.58 3.66 -13.14
C GLN A 62 3.12 3.74 -13.18
N PHE A 63 3.79 3.48 -12.07
CA PHE A 63 5.26 3.48 -11.99
C PHE A 63 5.88 2.49 -12.99
N ASN A 64 5.31 1.29 -13.11
CA ASN A 64 5.80 0.26 -14.03
C ASN A 64 5.50 0.58 -15.50
N GLN A 65 4.32 1.13 -15.79
CA GLN A 65 3.91 1.55 -17.13
C GLN A 65 4.81 2.66 -17.68
N GLU A 66 5.14 3.65 -16.85
CA GLU A 66 6.07 4.74 -17.21
C GLU A 66 7.46 4.22 -17.62
N ARG A 67 7.82 2.98 -17.23
CA ARG A 67 9.11 2.35 -17.50
C ARG A 67 9.04 1.19 -18.49
N ASP A 68 7.85 0.86 -18.99
CA ASP A 68 7.61 -0.33 -19.82
C ASP A 68 8.11 -1.63 -19.15
N TRP A 69 7.92 -1.74 -17.83
CA TRP A 69 8.39 -2.88 -17.03
C TRP A 69 7.39 -4.03 -16.94
N ASP A 70 6.13 -3.82 -17.32
CA ASP A 70 5.07 -4.83 -17.25
C ASP A 70 5.38 -6.12 -18.04
N LYS A 71 6.27 -6.03 -19.05
CA LYS A 71 6.77 -7.17 -19.84
C LYS A 71 7.68 -8.12 -19.08
N PHE A 72 8.34 -7.67 -18.01
CA PHE A 72 9.22 -8.47 -17.17
C PHE A 72 8.50 -9.11 -15.98
N HIS A 73 7.24 -8.72 -15.74
CA HIS A 73 6.45 -9.14 -14.58
C HIS A 73 5.48 -10.26 -14.92
N ASN A 74 5.99 -11.46 -15.21
CA ASN A 74 5.15 -12.67 -15.24
C ASN A 74 5.01 -13.26 -13.82
N LEU A 75 4.00 -14.11 -13.60
CA LEU A 75 3.69 -14.64 -12.26
C LEU A 75 4.85 -15.40 -11.62
N LYS A 76 5.63 -16.16 -12.41
CA LYS A 76 6.78 -16.91 -11.91
C LYS A 76 7.86 -15.95 -11.41
N ASP A 77 8.19 -14.93 -12.19
CA ASP A 77 9.23 -13.97 -11.83
C ASP A 77 8.79 -13.10 -10.63
N LEU A 78 7.52 -12.71 -10.55
CA LEU A 78 6.97 -12.02 -9.37
C LEU A 78 7.03 -12.89 -8.11
N ALA A 79 6.73 -14.19 -8.20
CA ALA A 79 6.86 -15.11 -7.07
C ALA A 79 8.33 -15.25 -6.61
N ILE A 80 9.27 -15.25 -7.55
CA ILE A 80 10.71 -15.24 -7.26
C ILE A 80 11.06 -13.94 -6.52
N SER A 81 10.66 -12.78 -7.04
CA SER A 81 10.91 -11.49 -6.38
C SER A 81 10.37 -11.46 -4.95
N ILE A 82 9.13 -11.91 -4.71
CA ILE A 82 8.58 -12.00 -3.34
C ILE A 82 9.50 -12.83 -2.43
N SER A 83 10.02 -13.96 -2.92
CA SER A 83 10.93 -14.79 -2.14
C SER A 83 12.28 -14.14 -1.87
N LEU A 84 12.81 -13.36 -2.81
CA LEU A 84 14.05 -12.62 -2.66
C LEU A 84 13.89 -11.52 -1.61
N GLU A 85 12.90 -10.64 -1.75
CA GLU A 85 12.68 -9.56 -0.77
C GLU A 85 12.28 -10.10 0.61
N SER A 86 11.60 -11.24 0.68
CA SER A 86 11.34 -11.90 1.96
C SER A 86 12.62 -12.39 2.64
N SER A 87 13.65 -12.73 1.84
CA SER A 87 14.96 -13.12 2.36
C SER A 87 15.76 -11.89 2.80
N GLU A 88 15.69 -10.78 2.07
CA GLU A 88 16.30 -9.51 2.47
C GLU A 88 15.66 -8.95 3.77
N LEU A 89 14.33 -9.09 3.90
CA LEU A 89 13.61 -8.84 5.15
C LEU A 89 14.13 -9.73 6.29
N LEU A 90 14.42 -11.00 6.03
CA LEU A 90 15.00 -11.89 7.04
C LEU A 90 16.41 -11.48 7.44
N GLU A 91 17.23 -11.01 6.49
CA GLU A 91 18.59 -10.52 6.75
C GLU A 91 18.61 -9.32 7.70
N CYS A 92 17.53 -8.53 7.77
CA CYS A 92 17.42 -7.44 8.74
C CYS A 92 17.56 -7.90 10.19
N PHE A 93 17.26 -9.18 10.49
CA PHE A 93 17.38 -9.79 11.82
C PHE A 93 18.62 -10.67 11.97
N GLN A 94 19.41 -10.85 10.91
CA GLN A 94 20.59 -11.69 10.96
C GLN A 94 21.64 -11.08 11.90
N TRP A 95 22.06 -11.83 12.92
CA TRP A 95 23.05 -11.41 13.92
C TRP A 95 22.63 -10.22 14.81
N LYS A 96 21.33 -9.88 14.84
CA LYS A 96 20.80 -8.77 15.65
C LYS A 96 19.84 -9.27 16.73
N GLU A 97 19.66 -8.45 17.78
CA GLU A 97 18.57 -8.66 18.73
C GLU A 97 17.21 -8.42 18.05
N VAL A 98 16.20 -9.21 18.42
CA VAL A 98 14.93 -9.32 17.68
C VAL A 98 13.96 -8.16 18.00
N ASP A 99 14.27 -7.29 18.96
CA ASP A 99 13.39 -6.17 19.31
C ASP A 99 13.58 -4.99 18.34
N TYR A 100 12.48 -4.53 17.73
CA TYR A 100 12.48 -3.31 16.92
C TYR A 100 13.04 -2.10 17.67
N LYS A 101 12.87 -2.05 19.00
CA LYS A 101 13.38 -0.95 19.83
C LYS A 101 14.91 -0.93 19.96
N SER A 102 15.57 -2.08 19.81
CA SER A 102 17.04 -2.17 19.86
C SER A 102 17.70 -1.84 18.52
N LEU A 103 16.94 -1.77 17.42
CA LEU A 103 17.47 -1.41 16.11
C LEU A 103 17.90 0.07 16.07
N ASN A 104 19.07 0.32 15.47
CA ASN A 104 19.49 1.68 15.13
C ASN A 104 18.62 2.24 13.98
N GLU A 105 18.74 3.52 13.68
CA GLU A 105 17.89 4.16 12.67
C GLU A 105 18.15 3.66 11.24
N GLU A 106 19.38 3.25 10.92
CA GLU A 106 19.73 2.66 9.62
C GLU A 106 19.04 1.29 9.44
N ASP A 107 19.08 0.45 10.47
CA ASP A 107 18.44 -0.86 10.47
C ASP A 107 16.91 -0.76 10.37
N LYS A 108 16.32 0.23 11.03
CA LYS A 108 14.87 0.50 10.92
C LYS A 108 14.50 0.97 9.52
N LEU A 109 15.34 1.80 8.90
CA LEU A 109 15.12 2.25 7.53
C LEU A 109 15.18 1.07 6.56
N LYS A 110 16.23 0.24 6.65
CA LYS A 110 16.35 -0.98 5.84
C LYS A 110 15.14 -1.89 6.03
N LEU A 111 14.78 -2.20 7.28
CA LEU A 111 13.60 -3.02 7.59
C LEU A 111 12.32 -2.47 6.94
N LYS A 112 12.13 -1.15 6.95
CA LYS A 112 10.99 -0.50 6.32
C LYS A 112 11.00 -0.65 4.79
N GLU A 113 12.18 -0.57 4.16
CA GLU A 113 12.36 -0.76 2.73
C GLU A 113 12.02 -2.20 2.34
N GLU A 114 12.58 -3.20 3.02
CA GLU A 114 12.32 -4.62 2.69
C GLU A 114 10.83 -5.01 2.88
N ILE A 115 10.17 -4.46 3.90
CA ILE A 115 8.72 -4.66 4.09
C ILE A 115 7.94 -4.07 2.91
N ALA A 116 8.35 -2.90 2.42
CA ALA A 116 7.70 -2.25 1.29
C ALA A 116 7.91 -3.07 0.00
N ASP A 117 9.11 -3.59 -0.23
CA ASP A 117 9.42 -4.35 -1.43
C ASP A 117 8.66 -5.69 -1.48
N VAL A 118 8.58 -6.43 -0.36
CA VAL A 118 7.71 -7.62 -0.25
C VAL A 118 6.26 -7.27 -0.59
N ALA A 119 5.74 -6.16 -0.06
CA ALA A 119 4.36 -5.74 -0.30
C ALA A 119 4.13 -5.32 -1.76
N ILE A 120 5.06 -4.60 -2.38
CA ILE A 120 4.98 -4.15 -3.77
C ILE A 120 4.86 -5.36 -4.70
N TYR A 121 5.76 -6.35 -4.57
CA TYR A 121 5.70 -7.52 -5.43
C TYR A 121 4.48 -8.40 -5.16
N LEU A 122 4.02 -8.50 -3.90
CA LEU A 122 2.78 -9.20 -3.59
C LEU A 122 1.56 -8.54 -4.26
N LEU A 123 1.46 -7.20 -4.20
CA LEU A 123 0.38 -6.46 -4.86
C LEU A 123 0.45 -6.62 -6.39
N MET A 124 1.64 -6.55 -6.97
CA MET A 124 1.85 -6.81 -8.40
C MET A 124 1.43 -8.23 -8.78
N PHE A 125 1.78 -9.22 -7.97
CA PHE A 125 1.40 -10.61 -8.17
C PHE A 125 -0.12 -10.78 -8.13
N CYS A 126 -0.78 -10.28 -7.09
CA CYS A 126 -2.23 -10.34 -6.94
C CYS A 126 -2.93 -9.68 -8.13
N ASN A 127 -2.48 -8.50 -8.53
CA ASN A 127 -3.02 -7.81 -9.70
C ASN A 127 -2.85 -8.61 -11.00
N LYS A 128 -1.66 -9.18 -11.24
CA LYS A 128 -1.38 -10.01 -12.44
C LYS A 128 -2.19 -11.31 -12.43
N ALA A 129 -2.44 -11.88 -11.26
CA ALA A 129 -3.22 -13.10 -11.07
C ALA A 129 -4.74 -12.86 -11.00
N ASN A 130 -5.18 -11.59 -11.06
CA ASN A 130 -6.58 -11.19 -10.84
C ASN A 130 -7.15 -11.70 -9.50
N ILE A 131 -6.36 -11.56 -8.43
CA ILE A 131 -6.73 -11.93 -7.06
C ILE A 131 -6.98 -10.66 -6.25
N ASN A 132 -8.15 -10.55 -5.62
CA ASN A 132 -8.41 -9.54 -4.61
C ASN A 132 -7.71 -9.92 -3.30
N LEU A 133 -6.68 -9.14 -2.91
CA LEU A 133 -5.89 -9.43 -1.73
C LEU A 133 -6.68 -9.28 -0.42
N GLU A 134 -7.57 -8.28 -0.33
CA GLU A 134 -8.38 -8.04 0.87
C GLU A 134 -9.34 -9.20 1.11
N GLU A 135 -10.05 -9.62 0.08
CA GLU A 135 -10.96 -10.78 0.13
C GLU A 135 -10.20 -12.05 0.52
N ALA A 136 -9.05 -12.32 -0.11
CA ALA A 136 -8.23 -13.49 0.20
C ALA A 136 -7.75 -13.50 1.67
N ILE A 137 -7.39 -12.34 2.22
CA ILE A 137 -7.01 -12.21 3.63
C ILE A 137 -8.21 -12.47 4.55
N GLU A 138 -9.36 -11.87 4.26
CA GLU A 138 -10.58 -12.08 5.06
C GLU A 138 -11.00 -13.54 5.12
N GLU A 139 -11.03 -14.22 3.98
CA GLU A 139 -11.33 -15.65 3.90
C GLU A 139 -10.33 -16.48 4.70
N LYS A 140 -9.04 -16.15 4.59
CA LYS A 140 -7.98 -16.86 5.32
C LYS A 140 -8.11 -16.67 6.83
N ILE A 141 -8.46 -15.47 7.30
CA ILE A 141 -8.71 -15.19 8.72
C ILE A 141 -9.89 -16.02 9.22
N LYS A 142 -11.01 -16.07 8.49
CA LYS A 142 -12.18 -16.90 8.84
C LYS A 142 -11.82 -18.39 8.91
N LYS A 143 -11.01 -18.88 7.97
CA LYS A 143 -10.52 -20.27 8.00
C LYS A 143 -9.60 -20.53 9.19
N ASN A 144 -8.72 -19.59 9.51
CA ASN A 144 -7.79 -19.71 10.64
C ASN A 144 -8.51 -19.66 11.99
N SER A 145 -9.58 -18.88 12.15
CA SER A 145 -10.35 -18.83 13.40
C SER A 145 -11.05 -20.15 13.72
N ILE A 146 -11.52 -20.87 12.69
CA ILE A 146 -12.05 -22.24 12.84
C ILE A 146 -10.94 -23.22 13.21
N LYS A 147 -9.77 -23.10 12.59
CA LYS A 147 -8.62 -23.99 12.80
C LYS A 147 -7.95 -23.79 14.16
N TYR A 148 -7.93 -22.56 14.68
CA TYR A 148 -7.28 -22.17 15.93
C TYR A 148 -8.27 -21.43 16.84
N PRO A 149 -9.23 -22.14 17.47
CA PRO A 149 -10.24 -21.52 18.31
C PRO A 149 -9.63 -20.97 19.62
N VAL A 150 -10.18 -19.86 20.11
CA VAL A 150 -9.58 -19.08 21.21
C VAL A 150 -9.47 -19.87 22.52
N ASP A 151 -10.47 -20.69 22.83
CA ASP A 151 -10.52 -21.53 24.03
C ASP A 151 -9.36 -22.54 24.11
N LYS A 152 -8.82 -22.96 22.97
CA LYS A 152 -7.72 -23.95 22.89
C LYS A 152 -6.35 -23.33 22.62
N PHE A 153 -6.29 -22.20 21.92
CA PHE A 153 -5.03 -21.64 21.41
C PHE A 153 -4.63 -20.29 22.03
N LYS A 154 -5.42 -19.71 22.94
CA LYS A 154 -5.02 -18.46 23.62
C LYS A 154 -3.72 -18.65 24.40
N GLY A 155 -2.67 -17.91 24.01
CA GLY A 155 -1.34 -17.99 24.63
C GLY A 155 -0.52 -19.23 24.24
N SER A 156 -0.98 -20.03 23.27
CA SER A 156 -0.31 -21.23 22.80
C SER A 156 0.15 -21.07 21.36
N SER A 157 1.42 -21.40 21.09
CA SER A 157 1.99 -21.48 19.74
C SER A 157 1.95 -22.90 19.15
N LYS A 158 1.36 -23.86 19.88
CA LYS A 158 1.24 -25.25 19.43
C LYS A 158 0.49 -25.32 18.11
N LYS A 159 0.87 -26.24 17.23
CA LYS A 159 0.11 -26.49 16.02
C LYS A 159 -1.21 -27.17 16.37
N TYR A 160 -2.19 -27.03 15.49
CA TYR A 160 -3.53 -27.58 15.68
C TYR A 160 -3.57 -29.11 15.85
N ASN A 161 -2.53 -29.79 15.40
CA ASN A 161 -2.33 -31.24 15.50
C ASN A 161 -1.48 -31.66 16.71
N GLU A 162 -1.15 -30.73 17.62
CA GLU A 162 -0.30 -30.95 18.81
C GLU A 162 -1.06 -30.70 20.14
N ILE A 163 -2.40 -30.64 20.09
CA ILE A 163 -3.31 -30.54 21.25
C ILE A 163 -3.91 -31.90 21.57
#